data_AF-A0A7Y2HKR1-F1
#
_entry.id   AF-A0A7Y2HKR1-F1
#
_cell.length_a   1.000
_cell.length_b   1.000
_cell.length_c   1.000
_cell.angle_alpha   90.00
_cell.angle_beta   90.00
_cell.angle_gamma   90.00
#
_symmetry.space_group_name_H-M   'P 1'
#
loop_
_entity.id
_entity.type
_entity.pdbx_description
1 polymer ?
#
loop_
_entity_poly.entity_id
_entity_poly.type
_entity_poly.pdbx_seq_one_letter_code
_entity_poly.pdbx_strand_id
1 'polypeptide(L)'
;MIKSIRRRGVMTIFIFIFLLATFACKQKKVSESSKIENEILQLKTNEEKKLYLEEIMMDDQRVRDSEISAALMLRYGKDSKEHMDYVRAQWKQDEINLKKIENYLEIHGNPGKEMGSDATAAPWMVIHHAQGYEARERNFEAVYGAYLKGDIDDGAISFYLGRMYDIKYGERLDMESPYTAEDEINLLVKELDLEEQKAKVEKSLN
;
A
#
# COMPACT_ATOMS: atom_id res chain seq x y z
N MET A 1 -23.44 -81.32 -9.19
CA MET A 1 -24.04 -80.24 -10.01
C MET A 1 -23.81 -78.93 -9.28
N ILE A 2 -23.54 -77.84 -10.01
CA ILE A 2 -23.42 -76.42 -9.58
C ILE A 2 -21.99 -75.89 -9.32
N LYS A 3 -21.37 -75.54 -10.46
CA LYS A 3 -20.65 -74.31 -10.85
C LYS A 3 -19.86 -73.48 -9.82
N SER A 4 -18.56 -73.41 -10.10
CA SER A 4 -17.67 -72.25 -9.89
C SER A 4 -18.21 -70.99 -10.58
N ILE A 5 -18.30 -69.86 -9.87
CA ILE A 5 -18.44 -68.51 -10.47
C ILE A 5 -17.58 -67.50 -9.69
N ARG A 6 -16.51 -67.05 -10.36
CA ARG A 6 -15.86 -65.73 -10.34
C ARG A 6 -16.14 -64.81 -9.13
N ARG A 7 -15.16 -64.69 -8.23
CA ARG A 7 -15.00 -63.56 -7.29
C ARG A 7 -13.62 -62.88 -7.41
N ARG A 8 -13.09 -62.73 -8.63
CA ARG A 8 -11.83 -61.98 -8.88
C ARG A 8 -12.00 -60.70 -9.71
N GLY A 9 -13.23 -60.37 -10.14
CA GLY A 9 -13.48 -59.20 -11.00
C GLY A 9 -13.91 -57.92 -10.28
N VAL A 10 -14.44 -58.00 -9.05
CA VAL A 10 -15.04 -56.83 -8.39
C VAL A 10 -14.00 -56.02 -7.61
N MET A 11 -12.99 -56.66 -7.01
CA MET A 11 -12.00 -55.98 -6.18
C MET A 11 -11.02 -55.11 -7.00
N THR A 12 -10.76 -55.47 -8.25
CA THR A 12 -9.87 -54.70 -9.15
C THR A 12 -10.55 -53.47 -9.75
N ILE A 13 -11.89 -53.48 -9.89
CA ILE A 13 -12.65 -52.35 -10.43
C ILE A 13 -12.77 -51.22 -9.40
N PHE A 14 -12.91 -51.54 -8.11
CA PHE A 14 -12.95 -50.52 -7.05
C PHE A 14 -11.61 -49.79 -6.83
N ILE A 15 -10.47 -50.45 -7.09
CA ILE A 15 -9.15 -49.81 -6.99
C ILE A 15 -8.92 -48.80 -8.13
N PHE A 16 -9.47 -49.06 -9.33
CA PHE A 16 -9.34 -48.14 -10.46
C PHE A 16 -10.22 -46.88 -10.33
N ILE A 17 -11.38 -46.98 -9.66
CA ILE A 17 -12.26 -45.83 -9.39
C ILE A 17 -11.68 -44.93 -8.29
N PHE A 18 -10.92 -45.49 -7.34
CA PHE A 18 -10.26 -44.70 -6.29
C PHE A 18 -8.99 -43.96 -6.79
N LEU A 19 -8.32 -44.47 -7.84
CA LEU A 19 -7.14 -43.84 -8.46
C LEU A 19 -7.49 -42.68 -9.42
N LEU A 20 -8.74 -42.57 -9.87
CA LEU A 20 -9.20 -41.47 -10.74
C LEU A 20 -9.68 -40.23 -9.96
N ALA A 21 -9.81 -40.32 -8.63
CA ALA A 21 -10.26 -39.19 -7.79
C ALA A 21 -9.13 -38.24 -7.36
N THR A 22 -7.85 -38.56 -7.64
CA THR A 22 -6.71 -37.73 -7.21
C THR A 22 -6.17 -36.76 -8.27
N PHE A 23 -6.80 -36.69 -9.45
CA PHE A 23 -6.52 -35.65 -10.46
C PHE A 23 -7.50 -34.48 -10.38
N ALA A 24 -7.93 -34.10 -9.19
CA ALA A 24 -8.47 -32.76 -8.96
C ALA A 24 -7.32 -31.76 -9.15
N CYS A 25 -7.17 -31.27 -10.38
CA CYS A 25 -6.32 -30.14 -10.70
C CYS A 25 -6.57 -29.02 -9.68
N LYS A 26 -5.61 -28.80 -8.78
CA LYS A 26 -5.47 -27.52 -8.09
C LYS A 26 -5.24 -26.48 -9.19
N GLN A 27 -6.31 -25.83 -9.66
CA GLN A 27 -6.16 -24.55 -10.33
C GLN A 27 -5.37 -23.67 -9.36
N LYS A 28 -4.12 -23.38 -9.72
CA LYS A 28 -3.25 -22.48 -8.99
C LYS A 28 -3.97 -21.12 -9.05
N LYS A 29 -4.75 -20.77 -8.02
CA LYS A 29 -5.27 -19.42 -7.86
C LYS A 29 -4.02 -18.54 -7.79
N VAL A 30 -3.71 -17.87 -8.90
CA VAL A 30 -2.71 -16.80 -8.95
C VAL A 30 -3.10 -15.83 -7.84
N SER A 31 -2.24 -15.71 -6.82
CA SER A 31 -2.52 -14.85 -5.67
C SER A 31 -2.62 -13.40 -6.15
N GLU A 32 -3.42 -12.57 -5.49
CA GLU A 32 -3.59 -11.17 -5.83
C GLU A 32 -2.24 -10.42 -5.86
N SER A 33 -1.36 -10.71 -4.91
CA SER A 33 0.03 -10.25 -4.89
C SER A 33 0.79 -10.63 -6.16
N SER A 34 0.71 -11.88 -6.63
CA SER A 34 1.36 -12.29 -7.88
C SER A 34 0.75 -11.66 -9.14
N LYS A 35 -0.50 -11.15 -9.09
CA LYS A 35 -1.06 -10.39 -10.21
C LYS A 35 -0.52 -8.97 -10.26
N ILE A 36 -0.49 -8.29 -9.11
CA ILE A 36 0.04 -6.93 -8.97
C ILE A 36 1.51 -6.89 -9.40
N GLU A 37 2.31 -7.83 -8.91
CA GLU A 37 3.73 -7.92 -9.26
C GLU A 37 3.93 -8.10 -10.78
N ASN A 38 3.16 -9.01 -11.40
CA ASN A 38 3.25 -9.24 -12.85
C ASN A 38 2.84 -8.00 -13.65
N GLU A 39 1.81 -7.27 -13.23
CA GLU A 39 1.39 -6.00 -13.86
C GLU A 39 2.52 -4.97 -13.82
N ILE A 40 3.12 -4.75 -12.64
CA ILE A 40 4.18 -3.76 -12.43
C ILE A 40 5.46 -4.14 -13.21
N LEU A 41 5.81 -5.43 -13.26
CA LEU A 41 6.98 -5.90 -14.01
C LEU A 41 6.88 -5.61 -15.52
N GLN A 42 5.68 -5.48 -16.07
CA GLN A 42 5.49 -5.18 -17.49
C GLN A 42 5.57 -3.68 -17.83
N LEU A 43 5.61 -2.78 -16.85
CA LEU A 43 5.73 -1.33 -17.09
C LEU A 43 7.17 -1.01 -17.53
N LYS A 44 7.40 -0.84 -18.84
CA LYS A 44 8.75 -0.67 -19.41
C LYS A 44 9.11 0.79 -19.65
N THR A 45 8.14 1.62 -19.96
CA THR A 45 8.33 3.03 -20.33
C THR A 45 7.91 3.97 -19.20
N ASN A 46 8.43 5.19 -19.22
CA ASN A 46 7.99 6.22 -18.26
C ASN A 46 6.50 6.55 -18.41
N GLU A 47 5.95 6.49 -19.62
CA GLU A 47 4.53 6.74 -19.84
C GLU A 47 3.64 5.64 -19.22
N GLU A 48 4.00 4.36 -19.36
CA GLU A 48 3.28 3.27 -18.71
C GLU A 48 3.34 3.37 -17.18
N LYS A 49 4.52 3.70 -16.64
CA LYS A 49 4.73 3.93 -15.20
C LYS A 49 3.91 5.12 -14.69
N LYS A 50 3.90 6.21 -15.45
CA LYS A 50 3.11 7.40 -15.15
C LYS A 50 1.63 7.06 -15.09
N LEU A 51 1.07 6.48 -16.16
CA LEU A 51 -0.36 6.14 -16.22
C LEU A 51 -0.77 5.20 -15.08
N TYR A 52 0.08 4.24 -14.73
CA TYR A 52 -0.14 3.34 -13.60
C TYR A 52 -0.23 4.09 -12.26
N LEU A 53 0.69 5.02 -12.00
CA LEU A 53 0.72 5.82 -10.78
C LEU A 53 -0.44 6.83 -10.71
N GLU A 54 -0.79 7.45 -11.84
CA GLU A 54 -1.94 8.36 -11.95
C GLU A 54 -3.26 7.63 -11.70
N GLU A 55 -3.40 6.38 -12.17
CA GLU A 55 -4.56 5.56 -11.85
C GLU A 55 -4.66 5.26 -10.35
N ILE A 56 -3.54 4.93 -9.69
CA ILE A 56 -3.50 4.74 -8.24
C ILE A 56 -3.87 6.03 -7.50
N MET A 57 -3.33 7.18 -7.92
CA MET A 57 -3.67 8.48 -7.34
C MET A 57 -5.16 8.77 -7.48
N MET A 58 -5.73 8.56 -8.67
CA MET A 58 -7.16 8.73 -8.91
C MET A 58 -7.98 7.82 -7.99
N ASP A 59 -7.60 6.55 -7.85
CA ASP A 59 -8.28 5.60 -6.96
C ASP A 59 -8.20 6.01 -5.48
N ASP A 60 -7.04 6.52 -5.04
CA ASP A 60 -6.84 7.04 -3.68
C ASP A 60 -7.75 8.24 -3.38
N GLN A 61 -7.87 9.17 -4.32
CA GLN A 61 -8.68 10.38 -4.14
C GLN A 61 -10.18 10.11 -4.31
N ARG A 62 -10.58 9.17 -5.19
CA ARG A 62 -12.00 8.88 -5.49
C ARG A 62 -12.80 8.46 -4.26
N VAL A 63 -12.18 7.81 -3.29
CA VAL A 63 -12.85 7.36 -2.07
C VAL A 63 -12.98 8.46 -1.00
N ARG A 64 -12.44 9.67 -1.26
CA ARG A 64 -12.34 10.76 -0.28
C ARG A 64 -13.21 11.96 -0.65
N ASP A 65 -14.51 11.77 -0.50
CA ASP A 65 -15.48 12.88 -0.59
C ASP A 65 -15.80 13.44 0.80
N SER A 66 -15.23 14.60 1.11
CA SER A 66 -15.42 15.28 2.41
C SER A 66 -16.86 15.70 2.67
N GLU A 67 -17.64 16.02 1.63
CA GLU A 67 -19.04 16.43 1.76
C GLU A 67 -19.91 15.23 2.13
N ILE A 68 -19.65 14.08 1.50
CA ILE A 68 -20.33 12.82 1.85
C ILE A 68 -20.02 12.43 3.29
N SER A 69 -18.75 12.43 3.70
CA SER A 69 -18.36 12.09 5.07
C SER A 69 -19.05 13.00 6.09
N ALA A 70 -19.01 14.33 5.87
CA ALA A 70 -19.65 15.31 6.74
C ALA A 70 -21.18 15.11 6.79
N ALA A 71 -21.83 14.88 5.66
CA ALA A 71 -23.28 14.64 5.60
C ALA A 71 -23.69 13.38 6.37
N LEU A 72 -22.92 12.29 6.27
CA LEU A 72 -23.16 11.06 7.02
C LEU A 72 -22.99 11.28 8.52
N MET A 73 -21.93 11.99 8.94
CA MET A 73 -21.70 12.33 10.36
C MET A 73 -22.84 13.18 10.93
N LEU A 74 -23.30 14.20 10.19
CA LEU A 74 -24.38 15.09 10.63
C LEU A 74 -25.72 14.36 10.76
N ARG A 75 -26.02 13.44 9.84
CA ARG A 75 -27.31 12.75 9.78
C ARG A 75 -27.40 11.55 10.72
N TYR A 76 -26.33 10.78 10.85
CA TYR A 76 -26.34 9.48 11.53
C TYR A 76 -25.39 9.40 12.73
N GLY A 77 -24.45 10.33 12.86
CA GLY A 77 -23.41 10.35 13.90
C GLY A 77 -22.06 9.84 13.41
N LYS A 78 -20.98 10.27 14.07
CA LYS A 78 -19.60 9.90 13.72
C LYS A 78 -19.35 8.39 13.75
N ASP A 79 -19.93 7.68 14.70
CA ASP A 79 -19.69 6.24 14.88
C ASP A 79 -20.86 5.40 14.34
N SER A 80 -21.73 6.00 13.52
CA SER A 80 -22.86 5.30 12.92
C SER A 80 -22.39 4.23 11.94
N LYS A 81 -23.26 3.25 11.67
CA LYS A 81 -22.96 2.20 10.69
C LYS A 81 -22.66 2.79 9.31
N GLU A 82 -23.41 3.80 8.87
CA GLU A 82 -23.30 4.44 7.57
C GLU A 82 -21.97 5.19 7.41
N HIS A 83 -21.58 5.98 8.42
CA HIS A 83 -20.29 6.66 8.39
C HIS A 83 -19.14 5.63 8.47
N MET A 84 -19.26 4.61 9.32
CA MET A 84 -18.24 3.58 9.44
C MET A 84 -18.16 2.65 8.21
N ASP A 85 -19.25 2.45 7.46
CA ASP A 85 -19.21 1.75 6.16
C ASP A 85 -18.41 2.56 5.13
N TYR A 86 -18.62 3.88 5.09
CA TYR A 86 -17.86 4.79 4.23
C TYR A 86 -16.36 4.78 4.58
N VAL A 87 -16.02 4.92 5.87
CA VAL A 87 -14.63 4.88 6.35
C VAL A 87 -13.97 3.52 6.03
N ARG A 88 -14.68 2.41 6.22
CA ARG A 88 -14.15 1.07 5.87
C ARG A 88 -13.91 0.90 4.36
N ALA A 89 -14.71 1.54 3.52
CA ALA A 89 -14.48 1.54 2.08
C ALA A 89 -13.17 2.28 1.72
N GLN A 90 -12.90 3.41 2.38
CA GLN A 90 -11.62 4.11 2.25
C GLN A 90 -10.45 3.22 2.68
N TRP A 91 -10.48 2.67 3.90
CA TRP A 91 -9.40 1.83 4.42
C TRP A 91 -9.08 0.63 3.53
N LYS A 92 -10.12 0.03 2.93
CA LYS A 92 -9.93 -1.07 1.98
C LYS A 92 -9.19 -0.61 0.73
N GLN A 93 -9.53 0.56 0.19
CA GLN A 93 -8.83 1.12 -0.97
C GLN A 93 -7.39 1.51 -0.60
N ASP A 94 -7.18 2.10 0.58
CA ASP A 94 -5.85 2.46 1.10
C ASP A 94 -4.92 1.23 1.15
N GLU A 95 -5.42 0.10 1.66
CA GLU A 95 -4.66 -1.15 1.73
C GLU A 95 -4.28 -1.69 0.34
N ILE A 96 -5.19 -1.61 -0.63
CA ILE A 96 -4.94 -2.03 -2.01
C ILE A 96 -3.88 -1.13 -2.66
N ASN A 97 -4.05 0.19 -2.53
CA ASN A 97 -3.14 1.17 -3.10
C ASN A 97 -1.75 1.08 -2.47
N LEU A 98 -1.67 0.90 -1.15
CA LEU A 98 -0.40 0.74 -0.44
C LEU A 98 0.38 -0.47 -0.98
N LYS A 99 -0.29 -1.61 -1.16
CA LYS A 99 0.36 -2.80 -1.75
C LYS A 99 0.87 -2.51 -3.15
N LYS A 100 0.11 -1.83 -4.00
CA LYS A 100 0.54 -1.46 -5.36
C LYS A 100 1.76 -0.54 -5.33
N ILE A 101 1.75 0.50 -4.48
CA ILE A 101 2.86 1.44 -4.33
C ILE A 101 4.11 0.76 -3.77
N GLU A 102 4.00 -0.05 -2.72
CA GLU A 102 5.14 -0.77 -2.15
C GLU A 102 5.80 -1.68 -3.19
N ASN A 103 5.02 -2.44 -3.97
CA ASN A 103 5.55 -3.27 -5.06
C ASN A 103 6.17 -2.42 -6.20
N TYR A 104 5.55 -1.28 -6.53
CA TYR A 104 6.08 -0.37 -7.54
C TYR A 104 7.44 0.18 -7.11
N LEU A 105 7.56 0.66 -5.88
CA LEU A 105 8.78 1.22 -5.32
C LEU A 105 9.91 0.18 -5.25
N GLU A 106 9.58 -1.08 -4.91
CA GLU A 106 10.55 -2.18 -4.90
C GLU A 106 11.12 -2.46 -6.29
N ILE A 107 10.27 -2.44 -7.33
CA ILE A 107 10.66 -2.81 -8.69
C ILE A 107 11.30 -1.64 -9.46
N HIS A 108 10.74 -0.44 -9.33
CA HIS A 108 11.08 0.72 -10.18
C HIS A 108 11.71 1.88 -9.42
N GLY A 109 11.69 1.87 -8.09
CA GLY A 109 12.08 3.00 -7.26
C GLY A 109 11.07 4.15 -7.29
N ASN A 110 11.46 5.30 -6.73
CA ASN A 110 10.62 6.50 -6.75
C ASN A 110 10.46 7.07 -8.17
N PRO A 111 9.24 7.49 -8.56
CA PRO A 111 9.01 8.27 -9.77
C PRO A 111 9.63 9.67 -9.62
N GLY A 112 10.28 10.16 -10.67
CA GLY A 112 10.79 11.52 -10.74
C GLY A 112 9.77 12.52 -11.28
N LYS A 113 10.06 13.82 -11.13
CA LYS A 113 9.23 14.93 -11.64
C LYS A 113 8.90 14.88 -13.13
N GLU A 114 9.72 14.22 -13.95
CA GLU A 114 9.48 14.08 -15.39
C GLU A 114 8.23 13.28 -15.72
N MET A 115 7.69 12.51 -14.77
CA MET A 115 6.45 11.76 -14.93
C MET A 115 5.19 12.61 -14.65
N GLY A 116 5.33 13.85 -14.17
CA GLY A 116 4.22 14.75 -13.86
C GLY A 116 3.75 14.67 -12.40
N SER A 117 3.05 15.72 -11.94
CA SER A 117 2.74 15.93 -10.52
C SER A 117 2.05 14.75 -9.85
N ASP A 118 1.04 14.18 -10.51
CA ASP A 118 0.19 13.14 -9.92
C ASP A 118 0.96 11.84 -9.77
N ALA A 119 1.71 11.43 -10.80
CA ALA A 119 2.57 10.26 -10.74
C ALA A 119 3.68 10.42 -9.70
N THR A 120 4.36 11.56 -9.66
CA THR A 120 5.42 11.84 -8.67
C THR A 120 4.87 11.85 -7.24
N ALA A 121 3.66 12.38 -7.04
CA ALA A 121 3.05 12.47 -5.71
C ALA A 121 2.40 11.16 -5.22
N ALA A 122 2.01 10.25 -6.14
CA ALA A 122 1.23 9.06 -5.79
C ALA A 122 1.84 8.21 -4.66
N PRO A 123 3.16 7.90 -4.66
CA PRO A 123 3.72 7.06 -3.61
C PRO A 123 3.58 7.68 -2.22
N TRP A 124 4.02 8.92 -2.04
CA TRP A 124 4.01 9.54 -0.71
C TRP A 124 2.58 9.77 -0.23
N MET A 125 1.65 10.14 -1.11
CA MET A 125 0.24 10.35 -0.76
C MET A 125 -0.41 9.07 -0.25
N VAL A 126 -0.24 7.96 -0.98
CA VAL A 126 -0.79 6.66 -0.60
C VAL A 126 -0.19 6.17 0.71
N ILE A 127 1.14 6.29 0.88
CA ILE A 127 1.82 5.92 2.12
C ILE A 127 1.33 6.82 3.27
N HIS A 128 1.16 8.12 3.03
CA HIS A 128 0.61 9.08 3.99
C HIS A 128 -0.83 8.72 4.38
N HIS A 129 -1.62 8.05 3.55
CA HIS A 129 -2.97 7.61 3.87
C HIS A 129 -3.06 6.22 4.50
N ALA A 130 -1.97 5.45 4.53
CA ALA A 130 -1.97 4.11 5.09
C ALA A 130 -2.47 4.07 6.54
N GLN A 131 -3.04 2.95 6.97
CA GLN A 131 -3.51 2.81 8.34
C GLN A 131 -2.34 2.55 9.30
N GLY A 132 -2.26 3.32 10.39
CA GLY A 132 -1.28 3.14 11.47
C GLY A 132 0.15 3.60 11.15
N TYR A 133 1.00 3.59 12.17
CA TYR A 133 2.38 4.11 12.11
C TYR A 133 3.31 3.24 11.23
N GLU A 134 3.22 1.92 11.38
CA GLU A 134 4.14 0.92 10.79
C GLU A 134 4.29 1.03 9.28
N ALA A 135 3.21 1.39 8.57
CA ALA A 135 3.23 1.54 7.12
C ALA A 135 4.01 2.77 6.66
N ARG A 136 3.96 3.85 7.44
CA ARG A 136 4.75 5.03 7.15
C ARG A 136 6.20 4.73 7.46
N GLU A 137 6.50 4.26 8.67
CA GLU A 137 7.86 3.95 9.11
C GLU A 137 8.63 3.03 8.15
N ARG A 138 8.05 1.90 7.73
CA ARG A 138 8.75 0.98 6.81
C ARG A 138 8.99 1.56 5.41
N ASN A 139 8.26 2.59 5.03
CA ASN A 139 8.40 3.29 3.75
C ASN A 139 9.10 4.65 3.89
N PHE A 140 9.59 5.01 5.09
CA PHE A 140 10.22 6.31 5.33
C PHE A 140 11.38 6.56 4.37
N GLU A 141 12.24 5.57 4.13
CA GLU A 141 13.38 5.71 3.23
C GLU A 141 12.97 6.13 1.81
N ALA A 142 11.85 5.61 1.31
CA ALA A 142 11.33 5.96 -0.01
C ALA A 142 10.80 7.40 -0.03
N VAL A 143 9.98 7.78 0.96
CA VAL A 143 9.40 9.14 1.04
C VAL A 143 10.50 10.19 1.27
N TYR A 144 11.44 9.93 2.18
CA TYR A 144 12.56 10.82 2.45
C TYR A 144 13.52 10.90 1.27
N GLY A 145 13.74 9.80 0.55
CA GLY A 145 14.53 9.79 -0.68
C GLY A 145 13.89 10.63 -1.79
N ALA A 146 12.57 10.63 -1.92
CA ALA A 146 11.85 11.52 -2.85
C ALA A 146 12.01 13.00 -2.43
N TYR A 147 11.97 13.28 -1.12
CA TYR A 147 12.23 14.62 -0.60
C TYR A 147 13.64 15.13 -0.93
N LEU A 148 14.69 14.34 -0.66
CA LEU A 148 16.07 14.74 -0.95
C LEU A 148 16.35 14.96 -2.45
N LYS A 149 15.63 14.25 -3.32
CA LYS A 149 15.68 14.46 -4.78
C LYS A 149 14.88 15.68 -5.24
N GLY A 150 14.12 16.28 -4.33
CA GLY A 150 13.21 17.39 -4.58
C GLY A 150 11.93 16.96 -5.28
N ASP A 151 11.63 15.67 -5.41
CA ASP A 151 10.42 15.15 -6.05
C ASP A 151 9.15 15.48 -5.25
N ILE A 152 9.30 15.66 -3.93
CA ILE A 152 8.30 16.25 -3.03
C ILE A 152 8.92 17.43 -2.27
N ASP A 153 8.09 18.37 -1.81
CA ASP A 153 8.55 19.58 -1.12
C ASP A 153 8.61 19.42 0.40
N ASP A 154 9.14 20.45 1.07
CA ASP A 154 9.25 20.51 2.53
C ASP A 154 7.89 20.32 3.22
N GLY A 155 6.81 20.88 2.64
CA GLY A 155 5.46 20.78 3.19
C GLY A 155 4.94 19.33 3.18
N ALA A 156 5.19 18.59 2.11
CA ALA A 156 4.80 17.19 1.98
C ALA A 156 5.52 16.30 3.02
N ILE A 157 6.84 16.46 3.17
CA ILE A 157 7.61 15.66 4.14
C ILE A 157 7.28 16.05 5.59
N SER A 158 7.14 17.34 5.90
CA SER A 158 6.68 17.81 7.22
C SER A 158 5.29 17.25 7.55
N PHE A 159 4.35 17.26 6.60
CA PHE A 159 3.01 16.73 6.85
C PHE A 159 3.03 15.21 7.07
N TYR A 160 3.83 14.49 6.30
CA TYR A 160 4.04 13.05 6.46
C TYR A 160 4.61 12.70 7.84
N LEU A 161 5.70 13.36 8.25
CA LEU A 161 6.34 13.14 9.54
C LEU A 161 5.48 13.62 10.72
N GLY A 162 4.84 14.78 10.59
CA GLY A 162 3.92 15.30 11.60
C GLY A 162 2.73 14.37 11.82
N ARG A 163 2.20 13.74 10.76
CA ARG A 163 1.18 12.68 10.88
C ARG A 163 1.72 11.44 11.61
N MET A 164 2.95 11.03 11.33
CA MET A 164 3.58 9.93 12.07
C MET A 164 3.70 10.24 13.56
N TYR A 165 4.13 11.46 13.90
CA TYR A 165 4.26 11.93 15.28
C TYR A 165 2.89 11.93 15.99
N ASP A 166 1.86 12.50 15.37
CA ASP A 166 0.48 12.50 15.88
C ASP A 166 -0.06 11.08 16.13
N ILE A 167 0.23 10.13 15.24
CA ILE A 167 -0.15 8.72 15.45
C ILE A 167 0.63 8.08 16.61
N LYS A 168 1.93 8.36 16.74
CA LYS A 168 2.81 7.74 17.75
C LYS A 168 2.53 8.29 19.15
N TYR A 169 2.28 9.59 19.27
CA TYR A 169 2.20 10.29 20.56
C TYR A 169 0.80 10.82 20.91
N GLY A 170 -0.12 10.88 19.94
CA GLY A 170 -1.49 11.36 20.16
C GLY A 170 -1.61 12.88 20.27
N GLU A 171 -0.57 13.62 19.88
CA GLU A 171 -0.51 15.08 19.89
C GLU A 171 0.34 15.60 18.73
N ARG A 172 0.21 16.88 18.41
CA ARG A 172 1.09 17.54 17.44
C ARG A 172 2.39 17.96 18.11
N LEU A 173 3.48 17.92 17.34
CA LEU A 173 4.75 18.50 17.77
C LEU A 173 4.55 19.99 18.07
N ASP A 174 5.00 20.42 19.25
CA ASP A 174 5.02 21.83 19.65
C ASP A 174 6.45 22.36 19.50
N MET A 175 6.58 23.52 18.83
CA MET A 175 7.87 24.15 18.52
C MET A 175 7.80 25.65 18.78
N GLU A 176 8.80 26.17 19.49
CA GLU A 176 8.95 27.61 19.69
C GLU A 176 9.31 28.30 18.37
N SER A 177 8.59 29.38 18.06
CA SER A 177 8.85 30.20 16.87
C SER A 177 9.95 31.25 17.12
N PRO A 178 10.72 31.63 16.09
CA PRO A 178 10.63 31.15 14.70
C PRO A 178 11.44 29.86 14.47
N TYR A 179 10.95 29.00 13.58
CA TYR A 179 11.67 27.83 13.07
C TYR A 179 11.52 27.72 11.55
N THR A 180 12.46 27.04 10.90
CA THR A 180 12.43 26.71 9.46
C THR A 180 11.81 25.33 9.24
N ALA A 181 11.39 25.03 8.00
CA ALA A 181 10.90 23.68 7.69
C ALA A 181 11.96 22.60 7.94
N GLU A 182 13.23 22.90 7.68
CA GLU A 182 14.34 21.99 7.98
C GLU A 182 14.47 21.71 9.48
N ASP A 183 14.27 22.72 10.34
CA ASP A 183 14.27 22.54 11.80
C ASP A 183 13.15 21.58 12.23
N GLU A 184 11.94 21.75 11.68
CA GLU A 184 10.79 20.89 11.95
C GLU A 184 11.03 19.44 11.49
N ILE A 185 11.50 19.26 10.25
CA ILE A 185 11.79 17.94 9.68
C ILE A 185 12.85 17.22 10.52
N ASN A 186 13.93 17.92 10.90
CA ASN A 186 15.00 17.33 11.70
C ASN A 186 14.54 16.95 13.11
N LEU A 187 13.73 17.79 13.75
CA LEU A 187 13.16 17.48 15.05
C LEU A 187 12.20 16.29 14.97
N LEU A 188 11.30 16.26 13.98
CA LEU A 188 10.40 15.12 13.76
C LEU A 188 11.16 13.82 13.49
N VAL A 189 12.20 13.83 12.64
CA VAL A 189 13.03 12.65 12.38
C VAL A 189 13.67 12.14 13.67
N LYS A 190 14.16 13.03 14.51
CA LYS A 190 14.75 12.70 15.81
C LYS A 190 13.73 12.12 16.77
N GLU A 191 12.61 12.80 17.00
CA GLU A 191 11.56 12.36 17.93
C GLU A 191 10.85 11.07 17.47
N LEU A 192 10.93 10.74 16.19
CA LEU A 192 10.41 9.50 15.62
C LEU A 192 11.43 8.35 15.61
N ASP A 193 12.68 8.59 16.03
CA ASP A 193 13.80 7.63 16.01
C ASP A 193 14.21 7.19 14.58
N LEU A 194 14.09 8.08 13.58
CA LEU A 194 14.34 7.79 12.16
C LEU A 194 15.74 8.21 11.67
N GLU A 195 16.63 8.65 12.57
CA GLU A 195 17.96 9.18 12.23
C GLU A 195 18.84 8.17 11.48
N GLU A 196 18.79 6.87 11.84
CA GLU A 196 19.54 5.83 11.15
C GLU A 196 19.08 5.66 9.70
N GLN A 197 17.76 5.61 9.48
CA GLN A 197 17.19 5.50 8.15
C GLN A 197 17.49 6.76 7.32
N LYS A 198 17.44 7.95 7.92
CA LYS A 198 17.83 9.21 7.26
C LYS A 198 19.26 9.14 6.76
N ALA A 199 20.20 8.80 7.65
CA ALA A 199 21.62 8.70 7.31
C ALA A 199 21.89 7.66 6.21
N LYS A 200 21.15 6.54 6.23
CA LYS A 200 21.23 5.52 5.17
C LYS A 200 20.80 6.06 3.81
N VAL A 201 19.71 6.81 3.73
CA VAL A 201 19.23 7.40 2.47
C VAL A 201 20.21 8.46 1.97
N GLU A 202 20.65 9.37 2.83
CA GLU A 202 21.64 10.41 2.48
C GLU A 202 22.92 9.81 1.91
N LYS A 203 23.42 8.73 2.52
CA LYS A 203 24.61 8.01 2.02
C LYS A 203 24.38 7.35 0.67
N SER A 204 23.15 6.92 0.37
CA SER A 204 22.82 6.26 -0.91
C SER A 204 22.73 7.23 -2.09
N LEU A 205 22.56 8.52 -1.83
CA LEU A 205 22.41 9.58 -2.84
C LEU A 205 23.68 10.41 -3.09
N ASN A 206 24.69 10.25 -2.23
CA ASN A 206 26.03 10.86 -2.36
C ASN A 206 27.01 9.91 -3.06
#